data_AF-A0A847UEA6-F1
#
_entry.id   AF-A0A847UEA6-F1
#
_cell.length_a   1.000
_cell.length_b   1.000
_cell.length_c   1.000
_cell.angle_alpha   90.00
_cell.angle_beta   90.00
_cell.angle_gamma   90.00
#
_symmetry.space_group_name_H-M   'P 1'
#
loop_
_entity.id
_entity.type
_entity.pdbx_description
1 polymer ?
#
loop_
_entity_poly.entity_id
_entity_poly.type
_entity_poly.pdbx_seq_one_letter_code
_entity_poly.pdbx_strand_id
1 'polypeptide(L)'
;MIPGASDYDLSLSIDEEAIEQLLQTTPADVSAAPSLSFARNVFLPLTTACRYTCTYCTYYDPPGQAELMTTEEIRETCRRGADAGCTEALFTFGDDPDDRYTAVHDQLAEWGYESIHTYLRRACEIALEEGLLPHSNPGDQTREQMATVADRNASMGVMLETTADVQAHGGPRAKNPGQRLNTLRVAGELGVPFTTGILVGIGEDWADRAESILAIAAMHERYGHVQEVIVQPVVDNERWDGGSPDLATLRRVTAMARAGLPEDVSVQVPPNLAPARELVDCGIDDLGGVSPVTVDHVNPAYEWPALQELRAVADHADVPLRERLPVYERFLGDEAWISERIRAAIERDDVHGERFRAVRDRGENPAGVGGR
;
A
#
# COMPACT_ATOMS: atom_id res chain seq x y z
N MET A 1 -19.92 12.30 11.15
CA MET A 1 -19.84 10.91 11.66
C MET A 1 -19.64 10.02 10.46
N ILE A 2 -18.55 9.26 10.43
CA ILE A 2 -18.14 8.48 9.26
C ILE A 2 -19.10 7.29 9.06
N PRO A 3 -19.60 7.04 7.82
CA PRO A 3 -20.50 5.93 7.52
C PRO A 3 -19.99 4.57 8.01
N GLY A 4 -20.83 3.86 8.76
CA GLY A 4 -20.55 2.51 9.29
C GLY A 4 -19.56 2.44 10.46
N ALA A 5 -18.96 3.55 10.91
CA ALA A 5 -17.99 3.52 12.01
C ALA A 5 -18.57 2.98 13.34
N SER A 6 -19.83 3.29 13.62
CA SER A 6 -20.54 2.80 14.82
C SER A 6 -20.68 1.28 14.87
N ASP A 7 -20.72 0.61 13.72
CA ASP A 7 -20.88 -0.85 13.65
C ASP A 7 -19.62 -1.59 14.13
N TYR A 8 -18.51 -0.87 14.28
CA TYR A 8 -17.19 -1.36 14.71
C TYR A 8 -16.73 -0.71 16.03
N ASP A 9 -17.65 -0.10 16.79
CA ASP A 9 -17.36 0.65 18.02
C ASP A 9 -16.30 1.76 17.82
N LEU A 10 -16.18 2.28 16.60
CA LEU A 10 -15.28 3.37 16.27
C LEU A 10 -15.97 4.71 16.49
N SER A 11 -15.58 5.39 17.57
CA SER A 11 -15.88 6.80 17.76
C SER A 11 -14.71 7.62 17.19
N LEU A 12 -14.89 8.10 15.96
CA LEU A 12 -14.00 9.06 15.33
C LEU A 12 -14.84 10.27 14.86
N SER A 13 -14.51 11.44 15.39
CA SER A 13 -15.08 12.71 14.97
C SER A 13 -13.94 13.58 14.47
N ILE A 14 -14.07 14.09 13.25
CA ILE A 14 -13.13 15.05 12.69
C ILE A 14 -13.67 16.45 12.97
N ASP A 15 -12.79 17.34 13.42
CA ASP A 15 -13.14 18.73 13.70
C ASP A 15 -13.51 19.46 12.39
N GLU A 16 -14.66 20.10 12.36
CA GLU A 16 -15.12 20.88 11.21
C GLU A 16 -14.15 22.02 10.90
N GLU A 17 -13.53 22.63 11.91
CA GLU A 17 -12.53 23.68 11.71
C GLU A 17 -11.27 23.12 11.03
N ALA A 18 -10.84 21.92 11.39
CA ALA A 18 -9.69 21.26 10.75
C ALA A 18 -10.00 20.92 9.27
N ILE A 19 -11.23 20.49 8.97
CA ILE A 19 -11.68 20.28 7.59
C ILE A 19 -11.64 21.61 6.81
N GLU A 20 -12.19 22.69 7.37
CA GLU A 20 -12.19 24.01 6.72
C GLU A 20 -10.78 24.56 6.48
N GLN A 21 -9.87 24.37 7.44
CA GLN A 21 -8.46 24.75 7.28
C GLN A 21 -7.80 23.96 6.16
N LEU A 22 -7.99 22.63 6.13
CA LEU A 22 -7.41 21.78 5.11
C LEU A 22 -7.97 22.07 3.71
N LEU A 23 -9.24 22.43 3.62
CA LEU A 23 -9.86 22.89 2.37
C LEU A 23 -9.23 24.19 1.83
N GLN A 24 -8.61 25.01 2.67
CA GLN A 24 -7.93 26.23 2.22
C GLN A 24 -6.50 25.96 1.72
N THR A 25 -5.95 24.76 1.96
CA THR A 25 -4.59 24.41 1.54
C THR A 25 -4.44 24.44 0.03
N THR A 26 -3.31 25.02 -0.38
CA THR A 26 -2.81 25.08 -1.75
C THR A 26 -1.38 24.53 -1.79
N PRO A 27 -0.84 24.20 -3.00
CA PRO A 27 0.56 23.83 -3.13
C PRO A 27 1.57 24.86 -2.58
N ALA A 28 1.19 26.13 -2.45
CA ALA A 28 2.08 27.16 -1.90
C ALA A 28 2.24 27.09 -0.37
N ASP A 29 1.39 26.33 0.31
CA ASP A 29 1.38 26.20 1.78
C ASP A 29 2.28 25.06 2.29
N VAL A 30 2.84 24.27 1.38
CA VAL A 30 3.73 23.14 1.67
C VAL A 30 5.07 23.33 0.96
N SER A 31 6.05 22.50 1.30
CA SER A 31 7.38 22.52 0.70
C SER A 31 7.76 21.15 0.17
N ALA A 32 8.61 21.12 -0.83
CA ALA A 32 9.20 19.88 -1.32
C ALA A 32 9.98 19.16 -0.21
N ALA A 33 9.91 17.84 -0.21
CA ALA A 33 10.68 17.01 0.71
C ALA A 33 12.18 17.12 0.41
N PRO A 34 13.07 16.99 1.41
CA PRO A 34 14.52 17.09 1.22
C PRO A 34 15.13 15.86 0.50
N SER A 35 14.34 14.82 0.28
CA SER A 35 14.70 13.60 -0.45
C SER A 35 13.44 12.91 -0.93
N LEU A 36 13.56 12.10 -1.99
CA LEU A 36 12.52 11.18 -2.40
C LEU A 36 12.96 9.74 -2.11
N SER A 37 12.03 8.89 -1.69
CA SER A 37 12.26 7.45 -1.53
C SER A 37 11.45 6.59 -2.50
N PHE A 38 11.88 5.34 -2.66
CA PHE A 38 11.18 4.28 -3.39
C PHE A 38 11.58 2.91 -2.84
N ALA A 39 10.79 1.87 -3.11
CA ALA A 39 11.15 0.49 -2.77
C ALA A 39 11.26 -0.38 -4.04
N ARG A 40 12.12 -1.41 -4.03
CA ARG A 40 12.13 -2.43 -5.09
C ARG A 40 11.37 -3.67 -4.64
N ASN A 41 10.30 -3.98 -5.35
CA ASN A 41 9.46 -5.13 -5.03
C ASN A 41 9.40 -6.16 -6.16
N VAL A 42 8.91 -7.33 -5.79
CA VAL A 42 8.16 -8.19 -6.72
C VAL A 42 6.70 -8.15 -6.34
N PHE A 43 5.85 -8.04 -7.35
CA PHE A 43 4.41 -8.05 -7.19
C PHE A 43 3.91 -9.51 -7.24
N LEU A 44 3.23 -9.95 -6.19
CA LEU A 44 2.77 -11.32 -5.99
C LEU A 44 1.23 -11.32 -5.84
N PRO A 45 0.49 -11.51 -6.95
CA PRO A 45 -0.96 -11.53 -6.91
C PRO A 45 -1.48 -12.86 -6.35
N LEU A 46 -1.55 -12.99 -5.02
CA LEU A 46 -1.81 -14.31 -4.42
C LEU A 46 -3.16 -14.87 -4.86
N THR A 47 -4.14 -14.00 -5.05
CA THR A 47 -5.38 -14.29 -5.78
C THR A 47 -6.06 -13.00 -6.23
N THR A 48 -6.78 -13.07 -7.35
CA THR A 48 -7.69 -12.03 -7.85
C THR A 48 -9.12 -12.22 -7.34
N ALA A 49 -9.37 -13.22 -6.48
CA ALA A 49 -10.67 -13.44 -5.88
C ALA A 49 -11.00 -12.31 -4.90
N CYS A 50 -12.10 -11.59 -5.17
CA CYS A 50 -12.52 -10.45 -4.37
C CYS A 50 -14.03 -10.48 -4.11
N ARG A 51 -14.45 -10.24 -2.87
CA ARG A 51 -15.86 -10.11 -2.53
C ARG A 51 -16.51 -8.84 -3.10
N TYR A 52 -15.71 -7.81 -3.38
CA TYR A 52 -16.17 -6.53 -3.93
C TYR A 52 -15.99 -6.49 -5.45
N THR A 53 -16.86 -5.72 -6.10
CA THR A 53 -16.82 -5.44 -7.54
C THR A 53 -16.70 -3.93 -7.75
N CYS A 54 -15.60 -3.35 -7.28
CA CYS A 54 -15.35 -1.91 -7.38
C CYS A 54 -15.18 -1.51 -8.84
N THR A 55 -15.89 -0.48 -9.29
CA THR A 55 -15.88 -0.04 -10.69
C THR A 55 -14.54 0.60 -11.09
N TYR A 56 -13.82 1.19 -10.14
CA TYR A 56 -12.46 1.70 -10.37
C TYR A 56 -11.37 0.62 -10.40
N CYS A 57 -11.68 -0.64 -10.09
CA CYS A 57 -10.66 -1.68 -9.88
C CYS A 57 -10.70 -2.75 -10.98
N THR A 58 -9.57 -2.96 -11.65
CA THR A 58 -9.40 -4.08 -12.60
C THR A 58 -8.91 -5.36 -11.91
N TYR A 59 -8.44 -5.25 -10.66
CA TYR A 59 -7.86 -6.34 -9.88
C TYR A 59 -8.90 -7.24 -9.20
N TYR A 60 -9.90 -7.68 -9.95
CA TYR A 60 -10.72 -8.81 -9.54
C TYR A 60 -11.21 -9.60 -10.76
N ASP A 61 -11.23 -10.92 -10.59
CA ASP A 61 -11.83 -11.85 -11.55
C ASP A 61 -13.17 -12.36 -11.03
N PRO A 62 -14.19 -12.54 -11.89
CA PRO A 62 -15.46 -13.13 -11.48
C PRO A 62 -15.29 -14.54 -10.87
N PRO A 63 -16.24 -14.97 -10.00
CA PRO A 63 -16.23 -16.33 -9.46
C PRO A 63 -16.08 -17.40 -10.55
N GLY A 64 -15.11 -18.31 -10.37
CA GLY A 64 -14.75 -19.36 -11.32
C GLY A 64 -13.63 -18.99 -12.31
N GLN A 65 -13.13 -17.75 -12.29
CA GLN A 65 -11.98 -17.32 -13.09
C GLN A 65 -10.76 -16.92 -12.24
N ALA A 66 -10.98 -16.59 -10.96
CA ALA A 66 -9.89 -16.28 -10.04
C ALA A 66 -9.06 -17.53 -9.72
N GLU A 67 -7.74 -17.37 -9.74
CA GLU A 67 -6.77 -18.42 -9.45
C GLU A 67 -6.00 -18.12 -8.15
N LEU A 68 -5.36 -19.14 -7.59
CA LEU A 68 -4.40 -19.02 -6.49
C LEU A 68 -2.99 -19.23 -7.03
N MET A 69 -2.10 -18.30 -6.74
CA MET A 69 -0.68 -18.47 -7.04
C MET A 69 -0.14 -19.63 -6.20
N THR A 70 0.53 -20.60 -6.82
CA THR A 70 1.10 -21.78 -6.16
C THR A 70 2.37 -21.45 -5.37
N THR A 71 2.75 -22.32 -4.43
CA THR A 71 3.99 -22.12 -3.64
C THR A 71 5.26 -22.10 -4.50
N GLU A 72 5.24 -22.85 -5.60
CA GLU A 72 6.31 -22.92 -6.60
C GLU A 72 6.43 -21.61 -7.37
N GLU A 73 5.32 -21.05 -7.85
CA GLU A 73 5.29 -19.76 -8.54
C GLU A 73 5.73 -18.62 -7.62
N ILE A 74 5.27 -18.61 -6.37
CA ILE A 74 5.69 -17.64 -5.35
C ILE A 74 7.21 -17.72 -5.18
N ARG A 75 7.75 -18.95 -5.01
CA ARG A 75 9.17 -19.17 -4.82
C ARG A 75 9.99 -18.71 -6.02
N GLU A 76 9.57 -19.08 -7.23
CA GLU A 76 10.26 -18.67 -8.47
C GLU A 76 10.27 -17.16 -8.63
N THR A 77 9.14 -16.49 -8.38
CA THR A 77 9.01 -15.04 -8.47
C THR A 77 9.87 -14.34 -7.44
N CYS A 78 9.84 -14.78 -6.17
CA CYS A 78 10.68 -14.25 -5.10
C CYS A 78 12.17 -14.43 -5.42
N ARG A 79 12.58 -15.59 -5.92
CA ARG A 79 13.97 -15.85 -6.30
C ARG A 79 14.44 -14.91 -7.41
N ARG A 80 13.66 -14.78 -8.48
CA ARG A 80 13.96 -13.85 -9.59
C ARG A 80 14.04 -12.41 -9.09
N GLY A 81 13.16 -12.02 -8.18
CA GLY A 81 13.18 -10.72 -7.51
C GLY A 81 14.46 -10.48 -6.72
N ALA A 82 14.81 -11.44 -5.86
CA ALA A 82 16.01 -11.39 -5.04
C ALA A 82 17.28 -11.36 -5.90
N ASP A 83 17.33 -12.10 -7.00
CA ASP A 83 18.44 -12.05 -7.97
C ASP A 83 18.52 -10.69 -8.67
N ALA A 84 17.38 -10.05 -8.96
CA ALA A 84 17.29 -8.72 -9.54
C ALA A 84 17.51 -7.57 -8.52
N GLY A 85 17.80 -7.89 -7.27
CA GLY A 85 18.07 -6.91 -6.23
C GLY A 85 16.83 -6.39 -5.49
N CYS A 86 15.65 -6.95 -5.68
CA CYS A 86 14.47 -6.54 -4.90
C CYS A 86 14.69 -6.79 -3.40
N THR A 87 13.99 -6.01 -2.58
CA THR A 87 13.98 -6.15 -1.12
C THR A 87 12.59 -6.48 -0.58
N GLU A 88 11.55 -6.27 -1.38
CA GLU A 88 10.15 -6.43 -0.98
C GLU A 88 9.47 -7.56 -1.77
N ALA A 89 8.67 -8.36 -1.07
CA ALA A 89 7.66 -9.23 -1.65
C ALA A 89 6.28 -8.62 -1.37
N LEU A 90 5.71 -7.95 -2.38
CA LEU A 90 4.43 -7.26 -2.30
C LEU A 90 3.30 -8.25 -2.61
N PHE A 91 2.71 -8.82 -1.57
CA PHE A 91 1.54 -9.70 -1.70
C PHE A 91 0.27 -8.88 -1.79
N THR A 92 -0.51 -9.07 -2.85
CA THR A 92 -1.77 -8.35 -3.07
C THR A 92 -2.94 -9.29 -3.31
N PHE A 93 -4.10 -8.86 -2.83
CA PHE A 93 -5.31 -9.68 -2.77
C PHE A 93 -6.53 -8.88 -3.22
N GLY A 94 -7.54 -9.60 -3.70
CA GLY A 94 -8.91 -9.13 -3.51
C GLY A 94 -9.31 -9.23 -2.03
N ASP A 95 -10.24 -8.39 -1.59
CA ASP A 95 -10.84 -8.50 -0.25
C ASP A 95 -11.52 -9.87 -0.06
N ASP A 96 -11.14 -10.57 1.02
CA ASP A 96 -11.52 -11.93 1.46
C ASP A 96 -12.57 -12.63 0.56
N PRO A 97 -12.19 -13.67 -0.22
CA PRO A 97 -13.07 -14.32 -1.18
C PRO A 97 -14.32 -14.87 -0.49
N ASP A 98 -15.49 -14.41 -0.94
CA ASP A 98 -16.75 -14.90 -0.38
C ASP A 98 -17.13 -16.30 -0.88
N ASP A 99 -18.24 -16.83 -0.37
CA ASP A 99 -18.72 -18.19 -0.65
C ASP A 99 -18.96 -18.49 -2.14
N ARG A 100 -18.94 -17.48 -3.03
CA ARG A 100 -19.05 -17.69 -4.48
C ARG A 100 -17.76 -18.25 -5.08
N TYR A 101 -16.60 -18.02 -4.47
CA TYR A 101 -15.31 -18.50 -4.96
C TYR A 101 -15.00 -19.92 -4.50
N THR A 102 -15.92 -20.86 -4.79
CA THR A 102 -15.81 -22.25 -4.29
C THR A 102 -14.51 -22.94 -4.72
N ALA A 103 -14.04 -22.72 -5.95
CA ALA A 103 -12.79 -23.31 -6.44
C ALA A 103 -11.55 -22.86 -5.65
N VAL A 104 -11.51 -21.59 -5.23
CA VAL A 104 -10.44 -21.04 -4.38
C VAL A 104 -10.47 -21.71 -3.01
N HIS A 105 -11.66 -21.82 -2.39
CA HIS A 105 -11.83 -22.47 -1.10
C HIS A 105 -11.51 -23.97 -1.14
N ASP A 106 -11.96 -24.68 -2.16
CA ASP A 106 -11.69 -26.11 -2.36
C ASP A 106 -10.18 -26.35 -2.53
N GLN A 107 -9.49 -25.51 -3.29
CA GLN A 107 -8.04 -25.61 -3.50
C GLN A 107 -7.24 -25.28 -2.24
N LEU A 108 -7.63 -24.26 -1.46
CA LEU A 108 -7.02 -24.00 -0.15
C LEU A 108 -7.16 -25.21 0.77
N ALA A 109 -8.36 -25.81 0.83
CA ALA A 109 -8.61 -27.00 1.64
C ALA A 109 -7.79 -28.22 1.16
N GLU A 110 -7.67 -28.43 -0.16
CA GLU A 110 -6.83 -29.48 -0.74
C GLU A 110 -5.35 -29.29 -0.36
N TRP A 111 -4.86 -28.05 -0.35
CA TRP A 111 -3.52 -27.71 0.09
C TRP A 111 -3.35 -27.68 1.62
N GLY A 112 -4.43 -27.88 2.38
CA GLY A 112 -4.42 -27.95 3.84
C GLY A 112 -4.47 -26.60 4.56
N TYR A 113 -4.96 -25.55 3.91
CA TYR A 113 -5.14 -24.22 4.48
C TYR A 113 -6.62 -23.94 4.81
N GLU A 114 -6.87 -23.40 6.00
CA GLU A 114 -8.22 -23.08 6.48
C GLU A 114 -8.77 -21.78 5.86
N SER A 115 -7.87 -20.87 5.47
CA SER A 115 -8.22 -19.59 4.85
C SER A 115 -7.08 -19.04 4.01
N ILE A 116 -7.41 -18.05 3.18
CA ILE A 116 -6.43 -17.29 2.39
C ILE A 116 -5.34 -16.65 3.27
N HIS A 117 -5.65 -16.27 4.52
CA HIS A 117 -4.67 -15.69 5.45
C HIS A 117 -3.69 -16.74 6.00
N THR A 118 -4.14 -17.97 6.25
CA THR A 118 -3.22 -19.07 6.62
C THR A 118 -2.30 -19.44 5.46
N TYR A 119 -2.80 -19.32 4.22
CA TYR A 119 -1.97 -19.50 3.03
C TYR A 119 -0.99 -18.32 2.82
N LEU A 120 -1.44 -17.08 3.01
CA LEU A 120 -0.58 -15.88 3.00
C LEU A 120 0.57 -16.03 4.00
N ARG A 121 0.32 -16.56 5.20
CA ARG A 121 1.39 -16.83 6.16
C ARG A 121 2.49 -17.71 5.56
N ARG A 122 2.12 -18.79 4.85
CA ARG A 122 3.09 -19.65 4.16
C ARG A 122 3.79 -18.89 3.03
N ALA A 123 3.06 -18.08 2.26
CA ALA A 123 3.63 -17.26 1.20
C ALA A 123 4.70 -16.29 1.74
N CYS A 124 4.43 -15.59 2.84
CA CYS A 124 5.39 -14.73 3.54
C CYS A 124 6.64 -15.51 3.99
N GLU A 125 6.48 -16.74 4.47
CA GLU A 125 7.62 -17.60 4.83
C GLU A 125 8.49 -17.94 3.63
N ILE A 126 7.89 -18.25 2.48
CA ILE A 126 8.62 -18.49 1.22
C ILE A 126 9.40 -17.23 0.81
N ALA A 127 8.79 -16.05 0.88
CA ALA A 127 9.47 -14.79 0.55
C ALA A 127 10.70 -14.55 1.46
N LEU A 128 10.57 -14.77 2.77
CA LEU A 128 11.69 -14.66 3.71
C LEU A 128 12.79 -15.71 3.44
N GLU A 129 12.40 -16.94 3.08
CA GLU A 129 13.33 -18.01 2.68
C GLU A 129 14.16 -17.59 1.45
N GLU A 130 13.53 -17.00 0.43
CA GLU A 130 14.16 -16.54 -0.82
C GLU A 130 14.79 -15.13 -0.72
N GLY A 131 14.80 -14.53 0.48
CA GLY A 131 15.55 -13.29 0.74
C GLY A 131 14.82 -11.99 0.37
N LEU A 132 13.50 -11.95 0.54
CA LEU A 132 12.67 -10.75 0.43
C LEU A 132 11.86 -10.51 1.72
N LEU A 133 11.62 -9.24 2.04
CA LEU A 133 10.77 -8.83 3.16
C LEU A 133 9.30 -8.74 2.71
N PRO A 134 8.37 -9.46 3.35
CA PRO A 134 6.96 -9.39 2.96
C PRO A 134 6.31 -8.06 3.32
N HIS A 135 5.56 -7.50 2.36
CA HIS A 135 4.55 -6.46 2.55
C HIS A 135 3.23 -7.00 2.00
N SER A 136 2.19 -7.07 2.84
CA SER A 136 0.91 -7.68 2.42
C SER A 136 -0.24 -6.68 2.42
N ASN A 137 -1.01 -6.68 1.32
CA ASN A 137 -2.25 -5.93 1.15
C ASN A 137 -3.48 -6.86 1.04
N PRO A 138 -3.89 -7.52 2.15
CA PRO A 138 -4.94 -8.55 2.15
C PRO A 138 -6.38 -8.01 2.23
N GLY A 139 -6.60 -6.74 1.91
CA GLY A 139 -7.91 -6.09 2.07
C GLY A 139 -8.33 -5.91 3.53
N ASP A 140 -9.64 -5.85 3.76
CA ASP A 140 -10.23 -5.77 5.09
C ASP A 140 -9.97 -7.04 5.90
N GLN A 141 -9.53 -6.88 7.16
CA GLN A 141 -9.21 -8.00 8.04
C GLN A 141 -9.85 -7.86 9.42
N THR A 142 -10.24 -8.99 9.98
CA THR A 142 -10.46 -9.10 11.43
C THR A 142 -9.12 -9.07 12.18
N ARG A 143 -9.18 -8.82 13.50
CA ARG A 143 -8.00 -8.89 14.37
C ARG A 143 -7.28 -10.24 14.30
N GLU A 144 -8.03 -11.34 14.26
CA GLU A 144 -7.47 -12.69 14.20
C GLU A 144 -6.77 -12.95 12.86
N GLN A 145 -7.39 -12.55 11.74
CA GLN A 145 -6.82 -12.69 10.41
C GLN A 145 -5.50 -11.90 10.27
N MET A 146 -5.46 -10.65 10.77
CA MET A 146 -4.24 -9.84 10.73
C MET A 146 -3.15 -10.41 11.67
N ALA A 147 -3.51 -10.78 12.90
CA ALA A 147 -2.57 -11.37 13.87
C ALA A 147 -1.95 -12.68 13.36
N THR A 148 -2.68 -13.46 12.53
CA THR A 148 -2.19 -14.69 11.91
C THR A 148 -0.96 -14.47 11.02
N VAL A 149 -0.81 -13.29 10.42
CA VAL A 149 0.25 -13.00 9.43
C VAL A 149 1.22 -11.89 9.84
N ALA A 150 0.86 -11.08 10.84
CA ALA A 150 1.64 -9.89 11.25
C ALA A 150 3.11 -10.20 11.56
N ASP A 151 3.41 -11.29 12.27
CA ASP A 151 4.80 -11.63 12.66
C ASP A 151 5.70 -12.09 11.51
N ARG A 152 5.17 -12.19 10.27
CA ARG A 152 5.89 -12.51 9.04
C ARG A 152 5.97 -11.34 8.06
N ASN A 153 5.31 -10.22 8.36
CA ASN A 153 5.30 -9.05 7.50
C ASN A 153 6.19 -7.96 8.08
N ALA A 154 6.98 -7.31 7.22
CA ALA A 154 7.69 -6.09 7.60
C ALA A 154 6.71 -4.91 7.75
N SER A 155 5.66 -4.91 6.92
CA SER A 155 4.55 -3.96 6.96
C SER A 155 3.34 -4.57 6.23
N MET A 156 2.17 -3.97 6.42
CA MET A 156 0.95 -4.37 5.73
C MET A 156 0.23 -3.12 5.23
N GLY A 157 -0.82 -3.29 4.42
CA GLY A 157 -1.58 -2.13 3.98
C GLY A 157 -2.98 -2.44 3.51
N VAL A 158 -3.78 -1.37 3.51
CA VAL A 158 -5.06 -1.32 2.80
C VAL A 158 -5.39 0.14 2.50
N MET A 159 -5.83 0.43 1.28
CA MET A 159 -6.36 1.76 0.95
C MET A 159 -7.66 2.00 1.73
N LEU A 160 -7.76 3.16 2.39
CA LEU A 160 -9.02 3.67 2.95
C LEU A 160 -9.98 4.04 1.80
N GLU A 161 -9.42 4.46 0.66
CA GLU A 161 -10.12 5.00 -0.52
C GLU A 161 -10.77 6.35 -0.22
N THR A 162 -11.79 6.37 0.64
CA THR A 162 -12.54 7.56 1.03
C THR A 162 -13.37 7.29 2.29
N THR A 163 -13.67 8.32 3.06
CA THR A 163 -14.67 8.28 4.14
C THR A 163 -16.10 8.48 3.65
N ALA A 164 -16.29 8.84 2.39
CA ALA A 164 -17.60 9.07 1.80
C ALA A 164 -18.33 7.79 1.40
N ASP A 165 -19.66 7.87 1.38
CA ASP A 165 -20.51 6.86 0.76
C ASP A 165 -20.65 7.14 -0.74
N VAL A 166 -19.79 6.54 -1.55
CA VAL A 166 -19.73 6.74 -3.01
C VAL A 166 -20.26 5.53 -3.77
N GLN A 167 -20.99 5.79 -4.86
CA GLN A 167 -21.50 4.74 -5.75
C GLN A 167 -20.42 4.25 -6.74
N ALA A 168 -19.40 3.60 -6.20
CA ALA A 168 -18.23 3.10 -6.94
C ALA A 168 -18.17 1.57 -7.01
N HIS A 169 -19.32 0.90 -6.90
CA HIS A 169 -19.43 -0.57 -6.82
C HIS A 169 -20.54 -1.10 -7.73
N GLY A 170 -20.23 -2.10 -8.56
CA GLY A 170 -21.18 -2.69 -9.53
C GLY A 170 -22.09 -3.79 -8.96
N GLY A 171 -22.08 -4.02 -7.64
CA GLY A 171 -22.74 -5.15 -6.98
C GLY A 171 -23.39 -4.78 -5.64
N PRO A 172 -24.05 -5.75 -4.97
CA PRO A 172 -24.77 -5.50 -3.72
C PRO A 172 -23.85 -5.27 -2.50
N ARG A 173 -22.54 -5.48 -2.67
CA ARG A 173 -21.52 -5.25 -1.65
C ARG A 173 -20.72 -4.02 -2.02
N ALA A 174 -20.56 -3.12 -1.04
CA ALA A 174 -19.72 -1.93 -1.15
C ALA A 174 -18.68 -1.94 -0.03
N LYS A 175 -17.50 -1.37 -0.30
CA LYS A 175 -16.54 -1.06 0.76
C LYS A 175 -17.17 -0.06 1.73
N ASN A 176 -17.04 -0.33 3.02
CA ASN A 176 -17.58 0.53 4.07
C ASN A 176 -16.45 1.32 4.75
N PRO A 177 -16.53 2.65 4.81
CA PRO A 177 -15.50 3.48 5.47
C PRO A 177 -15.21 3.09 6.92
N GLY A 178 -16.25 2.81 7.72
CA GLY A 178 -16.11 2.34 9.10
C GLY A 178 -15.33 1.02 9.20
N GLN A 179 -15.57 0.08 8.29
CA GLN A 179 -14.82 -1.18 8.22
C GLN A 179 -13.35 -0.94 7.88
N ARG A 180 -13.06 -0.05 6.92
CA ARG A 180 -11.69 0.31 6.54
C ARG A 180 -10.92 0.94 7.68
N LEU A 181 -11.54 1.90 8.37
CA LEU A 181 -10.97 2.50 9.58
C LEU A 181 -10.80 1.48 10.70
N ASN A 182 -11.67 0.46 10.78
CA ASN A 182 -11.51 -0.63 11.72
C ASN A 182 -10.29 -1.48 11.40
N THR A 183 -10.02 -1.75 10.13
CA THR A 183 -8.79 -2.43 9.69
C THR A 183 -7.55 -1.63 10.10
N LEU A 184 -7.55 -0.30 9.91
CA LEU A 184 -6.47 0.59 10.38
C LEU A 184 -6.30 0.53 11.91
N ARG A 185 -7.41 0.64 12.67
CA ARG A 185 -7.37 0.48 14.13
C ARG A 185 -6.73 -0.85 14.54
N VAL A 186 -7.14 -1.95 13.91
CA VAL A 186 -6.63 -3.29 14.21
C VAL A 186 -5.13 -3.36 13.97
N ALA A 187 -4.62 -2.78 12.88
CA ALA A 187 -3.19 -2.70 12.61
C ALA A 187 -2.43 -1.94 13.69
N GLY A 188 -2.96 -0.78 14.11
CA GLY A 188 -2.42 0.01 15.20
C GLY A 188 -2.36 -0.75 16.52
N GLU A 189 -3.44 -1.45 16.89
CA GLU A 189 -3.51 -2.25 18.12
C GLU A 189 -2.66 -3.53 18.10
N LEU A 190 -2.21 -3.97 16.92
CA LEU A 190 -1.31 -5.11 16.75
C LEU A 190 0.15 -4.69 16.57
N GLY A 191 0.44 -3.38 16.50
CA GLY A 191 1.79 -2.87 16.29
C GLY A 191 2.33 -3.16 14.89
N VAL A 192 1.47 -3.11 13.86
CA VAL A 192 1.86 -3.38 12.47
C VAL A 192 2.13 -2.05 11.75
N PRO A 193 3.36 -1.78 11.24
CA PRO A 193 3.60 -0.65 10.35
C PRO A 193 2.72 -0.75 9.11
N PHE A 194 1.99 0.32 8.80
CA PHE A 194 0.83 0.22 7.92
C PHE A 194 0.80 1.28 6.82
N THR A 195 0.63 0.85 5.57
CA THR A 195 0.39 1.73 4.41
C THR A 195 -1.11 1.85 4.17
N THR A 196 -1.58 3.07 3.93
CA THR A 196 -2.96 3.33 3.52
C THR A 196 -3.00 4.46 2.50
N GLY A 197 -4.17 4.98 2.17
CA GLY A 197 -4.28 6.02 1.16
C GLY A 197 -5.72 6.37 0.81
N ILE A 198 -5.85 7.41 -0.01
CA ILE A 198 -7.11 7.86 -0.59
C ILE A 198 -7.09 7.69 -2.12
N LEU A 199 -8.26 7.42 -2.68
CA LEU A 199 -8.51 7.51 -4.11
C LEU A 199 -9.14 8.87 -4.43
N VAL A 200 -8.61 9.51 -5.46
CA VAL A 200 -9.06 10.82 -5.91
C VAL A 200 -9.84 10.67 -7.22
N GLY A 201 -11.11 11.04 -7.21
CA GLY A 201 -11.98 11.09 -8.37
C GLY A 201 -12.99 9.95 -8.48
N ILE A 202 -13.24 9.18 -7.41
CA ILE A 202 -14.20 8.06 -7.40
C ILE A 202 -15.64 8.49 -7.04
N GLY A 203 -15.90 9.79 -7.00
CA GLY A 203 -17.21 10.38 -6.69
C GLY A 203 -17.25 11.13 -5.35
N GLU A 204 -16.12 11.21 -4.64
CA GLU A 204 -15.97 11.98 -3.41
C GLU A 204 -15.79 13.49 -3.68
N ASP A 205 -16.32 14.33 -2.78
CA ASP A 205 -16.17 15.78 -2.82
C ASP A 205 -14.91 16.25 -2.07
N TRP A 206 -14.58 17.54 -2.17
CA TRP A 206 -13.41 18.11 -1.49
C TRP A 206 -13.42 17.92 0.03
N ALA A 207 -14.59 18.03 0.66
CA ALA A 207 -14.74 17.83 2.11
C ALA A 207 -14.45 16.37 2.51
N ASP A 208 -14.86 15.42 1.68
CA ASP A 208 -14.62 13.99 1.91
C ASP A 208 -13.13 13.66 1.85
N ARG A 209 -12.39 14.28 0.91
CA ARG A 209 -10.92 14.14 0.83
C ARG A 209 -10.24 14.66 2.09
N ALA A 210 -10.66 15.84 2.56
CA ALA A 210 -10.14 16.42 3.79
C ALA A 210 -10.47 15.54 5.01
N GLU A 211 -11.72 15.08 5.14
CA GLU A 211 -12.14 14.18 6.22
C GLU A 211 -11.36 12.87 6.19
N SER A 212 -11.11 12.30 5.01
CA SER A 212 -10.35 11.05 4.84
C SER A 212 -8.89 11.21 5.29
N ILE A 213 -8.23 12.31 4.88
CA ILE A 213 -6.86 12.62 5.29
C ILE A 213 -6.79 12.77 6.82
N LEU A 214 -7.71 13.55 7.41
CA LEU A 214 -7.74 13.79 8.85
C LEU A 214 -8.13 12.52 9.64
N ALA A 215 -8.96 11.64 9.08
CA ALA A 215 -9.28 10.36 9.67
C ALA A 215 -8.06 9.43 9.73
N ILE A 216 -7.23 9.42 8.68
CA ILE A 216 -5.96 8.69 8.68
C ILE A 216 -4.99 9.32 9.70
N ALA A 217 -4.88 10.65 9.72
CA ALA A 217 -4.06 11.37 10.70
C ALA A 217 -4.44 11.00 12.14
N ALA A 218 -5.73 11.02 12.47
CA ALA A 218 -6.22 10.66 13.80
C ALA A 218 -5.95 9.18 14.17
N MET A 219 -6.00 8.27 13.19
CA MET A 219 -5.60 6.86 13.40
C MET A 219 -4.10 6.75 13.67
N HIS A 220 -3.28 7.53 12.96
CA HIS A 220 -1.85 7.59 13.23
C HIS A 220 -1.56 8.22 14.61
N GLU A 221 -2.16 9.35 14.97
CA GLU A 221 -1.96 9.99 16.29
C GLU A 221 -2.30 9.06 17.46
N ARG A 222 -3.31 8.21 17.28
CA ARG A 222 -3.74 7.27 18.34
C ARG A 222 -2.83 6.06 18.50
N TYR A 223 -2.20 5.58 17.41
CA TYR A 223 -1.52 4.29 17.40
C TYR A 223 -0.07 4.33 16.92
N GLY A 224 0.37 5.37 16.22
CA GLY A 224 1.74 5.54 15.68
C GLY A 224 2.09 4.68 14.46
N HIS A 225 1.13 3.92 13.93
CA HIS A 225 1.38 2.81 13.01
C HIS A 225 1.42 3.15 11.52
N VAL A 226 0.74 4.23 11.08
CA VAL A 226 0.69 4.58 9.66
C VAL A 226 2.07 5.07 9.24
N GLN A 227 2.68 4.41 8.27
CA GLN A 227 3.99 4.78 7.74
C GLN A 227 3.89 5.71 6.53
N GLU A 228 2.86 5.49 5.71
CA GLU A 228 2.72 6.04 4.36
C GLU A 228 1.25 6.20 4.00
N VAL A 229 0.94 7.31 3.34
CA VAL A 229 -0.37 7.62 2.76
C VAL A 229 -0.23 7.85 1.27
N ILE A 230 -0.89 7.01 0.49
CA ILE A 230 -0.92 7.09 -0.97
C ILE A 230 -2.03 8.05 -1.41
N VAL A 231 -1.67 9.08 -2.17
CA VAL A 231 -2.62 9.92 -2.91
C VAL A 231 -2.70 9.41 -4.34
N GLN A 232 -3.70 8.57 -4.62
CA GLN A 232 -3.82 7.89 -5.90
C GLN A 232 -4.99 8.45 -6.73
N PRO A 233 -4.76 8.91 -7.98
CA PRO A 233 -5.87 9.19 -8.89
C PRO A 233 -6.60 7.91 -9.29
N VAL A 234 -7.92 7.98 -9.45
CA VAL A 234 -8.60 6.99 -10.30
C VAL A 234 -8.17 7.19 -11.75
N VAL A 235 -7.99 6.07 -12.46
CA VAL A 235 -7.67 6.05 -13.89
C VAL A 235 -8.76 5.32 -14.64
N ASP A 236 -9.04 5.79 -15.86
CA ASP A 236 -10.01 5.16 -16.74
C ASP A 236 -9.60 3.71 -17.06
N ASN A 237 -10.58 2.83 -17.07
CA ASN A 237 -10.42 1.41 -17.38
C ASN A 237 -11.72 0.82 -17.94
N GLU A 238 -11.76 -0.49 -18.19
CA GLU A 238 -12.94 -1.15 -18.78
C GLU A 238 -14.22 -1.05 -17.92
N ARG A 239 -14.08 -0.75 -16.62
CA ARG A 239 -15.15 -0.67 -15.60
C ARG A 239 -15.37 0.75 -15.08
N TRP A 240 -14.47 1.68 -15.39
CA TRP A 240 -14.52 3.10 -14.99
C TRP A 240 -14.31 4.02 -16.19
N ASP A 241 -15.35 4.79 -16.52
CA ASP A 241 -15.34 5.82 -17.56
C ASP A 241 -15.71 7.21 -17.02
N GLY A 242 -15.68 7.37 -15.69
CA GLY A 242 -15.98 8.62 -14.99
C GLY A 242 -14.92 9.72 -15.18
N GLY A 243 -13.81 9.41 -15.85
CA GLY A 243 -12.66 10.28 -16.02
C GLY A 243 -11.66 10.18 -14.86
N SER A 244 -10.48 10.74 -15.08
CA SER A 244 -9.42 10.90 -14.07
C SER A 244 -9.35 12.35 -13.59
N PRO A 245 -8.97 12.61 -12.33
CA PRO A 245 -8.81 13.97 -11.82
C PRO A 245 -7.72 14.72 -12.60
N ASP A 246 -7.93 16.02 -12.81
CA ASP A 246 -6.93 16.86 -13.47
C ASP A 246 -5.71 17.14 -12.58
N LEU A 247 -4.63 17.64 -13.19
CA LEU A 247 -3.40 17.95 -12.48
C LEU A 247 -3.61 18.99 -11.36
N ALA A 248 -4.48 19.98 -11.57
CA ALA A 248 -4.76 21.00 -10.56
C ALA A 248 -5.41 20.38 -9.31
N THR A 249 -6.32 19.43 -9.51
CA THR A 249 -6.96 18.65 -8.45
C THR A 249 -5.91 17.83 -7.71
N LEU A 250 -5.09 17.06 -8.42
CA LEU A 250 -4.07 16.21 -7.78
C LEU A 250 -3.04 17.01 -7.00
N ARG A 251 -2.54 18.12 -7.56
CA ARG A 251 -1.63 19.03 -6.86
C ARG A 251 -2.22 19.52 -5.53
N ARG A 252 -3.48 19.97 -5.55
CA ARG A 252 -4.14 20.47 -4.33
C ARG A 252 -4.38 19.36 -3.31
N VAL A 253 -4.87 18.19 -3.73
CA VAL A 253 -5.12 17.06 -2.81
C VAL A 253 -3.81 16.54 -2.21
N THR A 254 -2.74 16.51 -2.99
CA THR A 254 -1.39 16.13 -2.49
C THR A 254 -0.89 17.12 -1.45
N ALA A 255 -1.05 18.43 -1.69
CA ALA A 255 -0.71 19.46 -0.72
C ALA A 255 -1.57 19.37 0.55
N MET A 256 -2.87 19.07 0.41
CA MET A 256 -3.74 18.77 1.55
C MET A 256 -3.22 17.56 2.34
N ALA A 257 -2.83 16.46 1.67
CA ALA A 257 -2.29 15.30 2.37
C ALA A 257 -1.04 15.67 3.16
N ARG A 258 -0.07 16.38 2.56
CA ARG A 258 1.13 16.83 3.29
C ARG A 258 0.80 17.76 4.46
N ALA A 259 -0.15 18.69 4.30
CA ALA A 259 -0.51 19.61 5.37
C ALA A 259 -1.29 18.95 6.52
N GLY A 260 -2.17 17.99 6.21
CA GLY A 260 -3.06 17.34 7.16
C GLY A 260 -2.46 16.12 7.87
N LEU A 261 -1.40 15.52 7.32
CA LEU A 261 -0.75 14.35 7.92
C LEU A 261 0.43 14.74 8.82
N PRO A 262 0.67 13.99 9.92
CA PRO A 262 1.86 14.14 10.75
C PRO A 262 3.16 14.09 9.93
N GLU A 263 4.20 14.84 10.36
CA GLU A 263 5.46 14.98 9.63
C GLU A 263 6.17 13.64 9.39
N ASP A 264 6.01 12.68 10.29
CA ASP A 264 6.59 11.36 10.13
C ASP A 264 5.80 10.47 9.18
N VAL A 265 4.54 10.75 8.85
CA VAL A 265 3.82 10.02 7.80
C VAL A 265 4.28 10.50 6.42
N SER A 266 4.78 9.56 5.61
CA SER A 266 5.18 9.83 4.23
C SER A 266 3.97 9.99 3.32
N VAL A 267 4.10 10.87 2.34
CA VAL A 267 3.10 11.16 1.31
C VAL A 267 3.61 10.60 -0.01
N GLN A 268 2.97 9.52 -0.43
CA GLN A 268 3.32 8.81 -1.66
C GLN A 268 2.37 9.18 -2.79
N VAL A 269 2.89 9.28 -4.01
CA VAL A 269 2.09 9.18 -5.23
C VAL A 269 2.61 8.03 -6.09
N PRO A 270 1.73 7.22 -6.71
CA PRO A 270 2.16 6.16 -7.61
C PRO A 270 2.60 6.76 -8.96
N PRO A 271 3.90 6.73 -9.31
CA PRO A 271 4.44 7.40 -10.50
C PRO A 271 3.95 6.83 -11.83
N ASN A 272 3.42 5.61 -11.84
CA ASN A 272 2.77 5.01 -13.01
C ASN A 272 1.35 5.56 -13.26
N LEU A 273 0.68 6.12 -12.25
CA LEU A 273 -0.70 6.62 -12.34
C LEU A 273 -0.81 8.14 -12.17
N ALA A 274 0.18 8.77 -11.55
CA ALA A 274 0.20 10.20 -11.25
C ALA A 274 1.44 10.87 -11.87
N PRO A 275 1.33 12.14 -12.31
CA PRO A 275 2.48 12.90 -12.83
C PRO A 275 3.40 13.35 -11.69
N ALA A 276 4.13 12.41 -11.07
CA ALA A 276 4.90 12.62 -9.84
C ALA A 276 5.85 13.83 -9.89
N ARG A 277 6.46 14.08 -11.05
CA ARG A 277 7.31 15.26 -11.31
C ARG A 277 6.59 16.59 -10.99
N GLU A 278 5.32 16.69 -11.36
CA GLU A 278 4.48 17.87 -11.16
C GLU A 278 3.88 17.92 -9.74
N LEU A 279 4.25 17.00 -8.85
CA LEU A 279 3.73 16.90 -7.48
C LEU A 279 4.83 17.05 -6.42
N VAL A 280 6.10 17.19 -6.83
CA VAL A 280 7.21 17.29 -5.86
C VAL A 280 7.10 18.54 -4.98
N ASP A 281 6.72 19.67 -5.55
CA ASP A 281 6.45 20.91 -4.81
C ASP A 281 5.17 20.86 -3.97
N CYS A 282 4.36 19.81 -4.11
CA CYS A 282 3.17 19.56 -3.30
C CYS A 282 3.47 18.67 -2.07
N GLY A 283 4.74 18.33 -1.83
CA GLY A 283 5.18 17.71 -0.59
C GLY A 283 5.19 16.18 -0.57
N ILE A 284 5.22 15.52 -1.73
CA ILE A 284 5.53 14.09 -1.80
C ILE A 284 6.96 13.85 -1.35
N ASP A 285 7.18 12.76 -0.63
CA ASP A 285 8.50 12.27 -0.21
C ASP A 285 8.74 10.82 -0.64
N ASP A 286 7.74 10.14 -1.20
CA ASP A 286 7.85 8.75 -1.66
C ASP A 286 7.22 8.52 -3.04
N LEU A 287 7.89 7.71 -3.86
CA LEU A 287 7.49 7.32 -5.22
C LEU A 287 6.98 5.88 -5.29
N GLY A 288 6.74 5.24 -4.15
CA GLY A 288 6.18 3.91 -4.01
C GLY A 288 7.16 2.77 -4.32
N GLY A 289 6.58 1.57 -4.38
CA GLY A 289 7.29 0.38 -4.83
C GLY A 289 7.35 0.30 -6.36
N VAL A 290 8.49 -0.11 -6.90
CA VAL A 290 8.66 -0.41 -8.34
C VAL A 290 9.23 -1.81 -8.53
N SER A 291 8.79 -2.50 -9.58
CA SER A 291 9.29 -3.84 -9.89
C SER A 291 10.10 -3.86 -11.18
N PRO A 292 11.32 -4.43 -11.16
CA PRO A 292 12.11 -4.69 -12.36
C PRO A 292 11.75 -6.02 -13.05
N VAL A 293 10.90 -6.87 -12.45
CA VAL A 293 10.69 -8.26 -12.89
C VAL A 293 9.22 -8.69 -13.03
N THR A 294 8.29 -7.93 -12.47
CA THR A 294 6.83 -8.18 -12.52
C THR A 294 6.11 -6.92 -13.00
N VAL A 295 4.90 -7.07 -13.54
CA VAL A 295 4.03 -5.93 -13.90
C VAL A 295 3.24 -5.46 -12.68
N ASP A 296 2.59 -4.29 -12.77
CA ASP A 296 1.56 -3.88 -11.81
C ASP A 296 0.28 -4.66 -12.15
N HIS A 297 -0.08 -5.68 -11.36
CA HIS A 297 -1.29 -6.45 -11.66
C HIS A 297 -2.58 -5.69 -11.31
N VAL A 298 -2.51 -4.63 -10.49
CA VAL A 298 -3.70 -3.83 -10.15
C VAL A 298 -4.07 -2.89 -11.29
N ASN A 299 -3.05 -2.34 -11.95
CA ASN A 299 -3.19 -1.44 -13.10
C ASN A 299 -2.34 -1.93 -14.28
N PRO A 300 -2.68 -3.08 -14.89
CA PRO A 300 -1.82 -3.74 -15.89
C PRO A 300 -1.62 -2.93 -17.17
N ALA A 301 -2.44 -1.90 -17.41
CA ALA A 301 -2.26 -0.95 -18.51
C ALA A 301 -1.13 0.09 -18.25
N TYR A 302 -0.59 0.16 -17.03
CA TYR A 302 0.40 1.14 -16.59
C TYR A 302 1.65 0.42 -16.07
N GLU A 303 2.69 0.33 -16.89
CA GLU A 303 3.95 -0.30 -16.52
C GLU A 303 4.62 0.42 -15.34
N TRP A 304 5.38 -0.33 -14.52
CA TRP A 304 6.23 0.30 -13.51
C TRP A 304 7.25 1.22 -14.19
N PRO A 305 7.47 2.44 -13.66
CA PRO A 305 8.48 3.31 -14.22
C PRO A 305 9.86 2.68 -14.06
N ALA A 306 10.70 2.85 -15.09
CA ALA A 306 12.10 2.48 -14.97
C ALA A 306 12.75 3.31 -13.84
N LEU A 307 13.74 2.76 -13.15
CA LEU A 307 14.48 3.49 -12.11
C LEU A 307 15.08 4.82 -12.62
N GLN A 308 15.35 4.94 -13.92
CA GLN A 308 15.79 6.19 -14.55
C GLN A 308 14.71 7.28 -14.51
N GLU A 309 13.44 6.92 -14.60
CA GLU A 309 12.32 7.86 -14.53
C GLU A 309 12.14 8.38 -13.10
N LEU A 310 12.27 7.53 -12.09
CA LEU A 310 12.29 7.96 -10.68
C LEU A 310 13.44 8.94 -10.40
N ARG A 311 14.63 8.67 -10.96
CA ARG A 311 15.77 9.59 -10.87
C ARG A 311 15.47 10.92 -11.54
N ALA A 312 14.81 10.92 -12.70
CA ALA A 312 14.43 12.15 -13.38
C ALA A 312 13.45 13.01 -12.55
N VAL A 313 12.57 12.39 -11.77
CA VAL A 313 11.69 13.10 -10.81
C VAL A 313 12.52 13.75 -9.70
N ALA A 314 13.45 13.00 -9.09
CA ALA A 314 14.33 13.53 -8.03
C ALA A 314 15.29 14.63 -8.53
N ASP A 315 15.89 14.44 -9.72
CA ASP A 315 16.75 15.43 -10.39
C ASP A 315 15.98 16.71 -10.71
N HIS A 316 14.69 16.60 -11.09
CA HIS A 316 13.85 17.77 -11.33
C HIS A 316 13.65 18.62 -10.07
N ALA A 317 13.55 17.96 -8.92
CA ALA A 317 13.37 18.57 -7.62
C ALA A 317 14.68 18.98 -6.93
N ASP A 318 15.83 18.65 -7.52
CA ASP A 318 17.17 18.89 -6.96
C ASP A 318 17.37 18.23 -5.57
N VAL A 319 16.85 17.01 -5.42
CA VAL A 319 16.94 16.23 -4.16
C VAL A 319 17.44 14.80 -4.42
N PRO A 320 18.10 14.16 -3.45
CA PRO A 320 18.54 12.78 -3.59
C PRO A 320 17.35 11.81 -3.66
N LEU A 321 17.48 10.78 -4.51
CA LEU A 321 16.63 9.60 -4.52
C LEU A 321 17.27 8.49 -3.68
N ARG A 322 16.51 7.91 -2.74
CA ARG A 322 16.97 6.82 -1.87
C ARG A 322 16.09 5.60 -1.99
N GLU A 323 16.70 4.42 -2.03
CA GLU A 323 15.93 3.19 -1.88
C GLU A 323 15.59 2.97 -0.40
N ARG A 324 14.40 2.46 -0.09
CA ARG A 324 14.00 2.06 1.26
C ARG A 324 13.54 0.60 1.29
N LEU A 325 13.51 0.04 2.50
CA LEU A 325 12.84 -1.23 2.76
C LEU A 325 11.30 -1.03 2.68
N PRO A 326 10.50 -2.12 2.57
CA PRO A 326 9.04 -2.02 2.64
C PRO A 326 8.50 -1.47 3.96
N VAL A 327 9.38 -1.26 4.94
CA VAL A 327 9.07 -0.63 6.22
C VAL A 327 10.01 0.55 6.45
N TYR A 328 9.46 1.66 6.93
CA TYR A 328 10.20 2.89 7.14
C TYR A 328 11.15 2.79 8.36
N GLU A 329 12.29 3.47 8.29
CA GLU A 329 13.40 3.34 9.24
C GLU A 329 12.98 3.53 10.71
N ARG A 330 12.03 4.44 10.97
CA ARG A 330 11.54 4.72 12.33
C ARG A 330 10.98 3.50 13.06
N PHE A 331 10.45 2.51 12.33
CA PHE A 331 9.91 1.29 12.91
C PHE A 331 10.99 0.23 13.19
N LEU A 332 12.12 0.28 12.48
CA LEU A 332 13.17 -0.74 12.57
C LEU A 332 13.95 -0.71 13.90
N GLY A 333 13.95 0.42 14.59
CA GLY A 333 14.67 0.61 15.86
C GLY A 333 13.88 0.17 17.12
N ASP A 334 12.60 -0.16 16.99
CA ASP A 334 11.73 -0.48 18.12
C ASP A 334 11.14 -1.90 17.98
N GLU A 335 11.47 -2.73 18.96
CA GLU A 335 11.06 -4.13 19.00
C GLU A 335 9.54 -4.32 19.07
N ALA A 336 8.78 -3.29 19.44
CA ALA A 336 7.32 -3.32 19.46
C ALA A 336 6.68 -3.37 18.05
N TRP A 337 7.39 -2.90 17.02
CA TRP A 337 6.86 -2.76 15.66
C TRP A 337 7.26 -3.88 14.72
N ILE A 338 8.49 -4.39 14.88
CA ILE A 338 9.06 -5.36 13.96
C ILE A 338 9.27 -6.67 14.69
N SER A 339 8.77 -7.76 14.12
CA SER A 339 8.94 -9.09 14.70
C SER A 339 10.41 -9.52 14.69
N GLU A 340 10.76 -10.42 15.61
CA GLU A 340 12.10 -11.02 15.65
C GLU A 340 12.48 -11.70 14.32
N ARG A 341 11.51 -12.21 13.56
CA ARG A 341 11.79 -12.86 12.27
C ARG A 341 12.17 -11.87 11.18
N ILE A 342 11.53 -10.70 11.15
CA ILE A 342 11.90 -9.64 10.21
C ILE A 342 13.26 -9.06 10.59
N ARG A 343 13.51 -8.82 11.89
CA ARG A 343 14.82 -8.40 12.40
C ARG A 343 15.91 -9.41 12.03
N ALA A 344 15.67 -10.69 12.31
CA ALA A 344 16.60 -11.75 11.95
C ALA A 344 16.86 -11.77 10.43
N ALA A 345 15.83 -11.60 9.60
CA ALA A 345 16.00 -11.53 8.14
C ALA A 345 16.89 -10.37 7.70
N ILE A 346 16.71 -9.17 8.28
CA ILE A 346 17.55 -7.99 8.03
C ILE A 346 19.00 -8.24 8.48
N GLU A 347 19.19 -8.91 9.61
CA GLU A 347 20.50 -9.15 10.23
C GLU A 347 21.21 -10.44 9.75
N ARG A 348 20.64 -11.16 8.77
CA ARG A 348 21.27 -12.36 8.20
C ARG A 348 22.68 -12.08 7.69
N ASP A 349 23.61 -12.99 7.97
CA ASP A 349 24.98 -12.96 7.44
C ASP A 349 25.04 -13.65 6.07
N ASP A 350 24.27 -13.10 5.13
CA ASP A 350 24.25 -13.52 3.73
C ASP A 350 24.02 -12.29 2.81
N VAL A 351 24.02 -12.53 1.50
CA VAL A 351 23.88 -11.46 0.49
C VAL A 351 22.55 -10.69 0.60
N HIS A 352 21.50 -11.31 1.15
CA HIS A 352 20.19 -10.66 1.31
C HIS A 352 20.20 -9.75 2.54
N GLY A 353 20.71 -10.24 3.67
CA GLY A 353 20.88 -9.40 4.86
C GLY A 353 21.83 -8.23 4.63
N GLU A 354 22.95 -8.45 3.92
CA GLU A 354 23.85 -7.35 3.50
C GLU A 354 23.14 -6.30 2.65
N ARG A 355 22.28 -6.73 1.72
CA ARG A 355 21.44 -5.84 0.91
C ARG A 355 20.46 -5.06 1.78
N PHE A 356 19.74 -5.72 2.68
CA PHE A 356 18.78 -5.06 3.55
C PHE A 356 19.44 -3.99 4.42
N ARG A 357 20.59 -4.30 5.03
CA ARG A 357 21.36 -3.33 5.82
C ARG A 357 21.92 -2.20 4.96
N ALA A 358 22.37 -2.48 3.74
CA ALA A 358 22.82 -1.44 2.81
C ALA A 358 21.71 -0.45 2.43
N VAL A 359 20.51 -0.97 2.10
CA VAL A 359 19.34 -0.15 1.80
C VAL A 359 18.90 0.64 3.04
N ARG A 360 18.80 -0.01 4.21
CA ARG A 360 18.47 0.66 5.48
C ARG A 360 19.45 1.78 5.83
N ASP A 361 20.75 1.50 5.82
CA ASP A 361 21.76 2.40 6.38
C ASP A 361 22.20 3.51 5.42
N ARG A 362 22.10 3.26 4.10
CA ARG A 362 22.64 4.17 3.06
C ARG A 362 21.62 4.59 2.03
N GLY A 363 20.45 3.95 1.96
CA GLY A 363 19.50 4.13 0.86
C GLY A 363 20.03 3.64 -0.48
N GLU A 364 21.03 2.76 -0.47
CA GLU A 364 21.74 2.29 -1.66
C GLU A 364 21.69 0.77 -1.76
N ASN A 365 21.22 0.28 -2.91
CA ASN A 365 21.18 -1.15 -3.18
C ASN A 365 22.49 -1.63 -3.82
N PRO A 366 23.23 -2.56 -3.18
CA PRO A 366 24.49 -3.08 -3.69
C PRO A 366 24.33 -3.96 -4.94
N ALA A 367 23.13 -4.48 -5.19
CA ALA A 367 22.77 -5.04 -6.49
C ALA A 367 22.65 -3.87 -7.48
N GLY A 368 23.79 -3.51 -8.06
CA GLY A 368 23.90 -2.41 -9.01
C GLY A 368 22.87 -2.51 -10.12
N VAL A 369 22.48 -1.35 -10.65
CA VAL A 369 21.64 -1.22 -11.84
C VAL A 369 22.46 -1.68 -13.05
N GLY A 370 22.61 -2.98 -13.25
CA GLY A 370 23.42 -3.51 -14.34
C GLY A 370 23.61 -5.01 -14.26
N GLY A 371 22.80 -5.75 -15.03
CA GLY A 371 22.86 -7.21 -15.07
C GLY A 371 22.32 -7.92 -16.31
N ARG A 372 21.84 -7.22 -17.36
CA ARG A 372 22.01 -7.48 -18.81
C ARG A 372 21.05 -6.65 -19.64
#